data_AF-A0A1H3QPZ6-F1
#
_entry.id   AF-A0A1H3QPZ6-F1
#
_cell.length_a   1.000
_cell.length_b   1.000
_cell.length_c   1.000
_cell.angle_alpha   90.00
_cell.angle_beta   90.00
_cell.angle_gamma   90.00
#
_symmetry.space_group_name_H-M   'P 1'
#
loop_
_entity.id
_entity.type
_entity.pdbx_description
1 polymer ?
#
loop_
_entity_poly.entity_id
_entity_poly.type
_entity_poly.pdbx_seq_one_letter_code
_entity_poly.pdbx_strand_id
1 'polypeptide(L)'
;MGDGAPSRAIADVDGFNLYNGIHDAYDRRYLWLDLVKLFEALRPRNELIRVKYFTAILIDDPETQKRQAEYIAALKAAHPGRVDVVVRATTHMVRTIFRRSGFRTSFAMNADGCVDPRLLR
;
A
#
# COMPACT_ATOMS: atom_id res chain seq x y z
N MET A 1 3.27 -12.93 38.52
CA MET A 1 3.31 -12.41 37.13
C MET A 1 2.08 -11.55 36.94
N GLY A 2 2.24 -10.29 36.56
CA GLY A 2 1.11 -9.42 36.28
C GLY A 2 0.57 -9.75 34.89
N ASP A 3 -0.42 -10.63 34.81
CA ASP A 3 -1.13 -10.93 33.58
C ASP A 3 -2.19 -9.84 33.38
N GLY A 4 -1.72 -8.62 33.16
CA GLY A 4 -2.58 -7.49 32.81
C GLY A 4 -3.28 -7.80 31.50
N ALA A 5 -4.60 -7.62 31.47
CA ALA A 5 -5.41 -7.82 30.27
C ALA A 5 -4.75 -7.18 29.03
N PRO A 6 -4.83 -7.81 27.85
CA PRO A 6 -4.13 -7.33 26.66
C PRO A 6 -4.50 -5.88 26.37
N SER A 7 -3.48 -5.06 26.15
CA SER A 7 -3.69 -3.65 25.84
C SER A 7 -4.32 -3.52 24.46
N ARG A 8 -5.50 -2.89 24.39
CA ARG A 8 -6.25 -2.71 23.15
C ARG A 8 -5.55 -1.71 22.23
N ALA A 9 -5.51 -2.01 20.93
CA ALA A 9 -4.84 -1.17 19.93
C ALA A 9 -5.71 -0.93 18.69
N ILE A 10 -5.49 0.22 18.06
CA ILE A 10 -6.00 0.55 16.73
C ILE A 10 -4.79 0.85 15.85
N ALA A 11 -4.76 0.32 14.64
CA ALA A 11 -3.69 0.58 13.68
C ALA A 11 -4.16 1.57 12.62
N ASP A 12 -3.53 2.75 12.57
CA ASP A 12 -3.71 3.73 11.50
C ASP A 12 -2.66 3.49 10.42
N VAL A 13 -3.11 3.24 9.18
CA VAL A 13 -2.26 2.86 8.05
C VAL A 13 -2.38 3.88 6.94
N ASP A 14 -1.28 4.52 6.60
CA ASP A 14 -1.15 5.34 5.40
C ASP A 14 -0.78 4.44 4.21
N GLY A 15 -1.70 4.30 3.27
CA GLY A 15 -1.55 3.45 2.09
C GLY A 15 -0.50 3.93 1.10
N PHE A 16 -0.23 5.24 1.02
CA PHE A 16 0.82 5.76 0.14
C PHE A 16 2.21 5.44 0.70
N ASN A 17 2.42 5.70 1.99
CA ASN A 17 3.68 5.38 2.64
C ASN A 17 3.93 3.86 2.71
N LEU A 18 2.88 3.08 3.01
CA LEU A 18 2.98 1.63 3.00
C LEU A 18 3.35 1.08 1.61
N TYR A 19 2.68 1.56 0.56
CA TYR A 19 2.94 1.11 -0.81
C TYR A 19 4.40 1.39 -1.21
N ASN A 20 4.88 2.62 -1.03
CA ASN A 20 6.26 2.97 -1.38
C ASN A 20 7.27 2.19 -0.54
N GLY A 21 7.03 2.02 0.77
CA GLY A 21 7.91 1.23 1.63
C GLY A 21 8.00 -0.24 1.23
N ILE A 22 6.87 -0.86 0.85
CA ILE A 22 6.86 -2.23 0.33
C ILE A 22 7.58 -2.30 -1.01
N HIS A 23 7.30 -1.35 -1.91
CA HIS A 23 7.93 -1.30 -3.23
C HIS A 23 9.45 -1.17 -3.14
N ASP A 24 9.95 -0.29 -2.26
CA ASP A 24 11.39 -0.07 -2.11
C ASP A 24 12.10 -1.25 -1.43
N ALA A 25 11.47 -1.89 -0.45
CA ALA A 25 12.09 -2.97 0.33
C ALA A 25 11.89 -4.37 -0.27
N TYR A 26 10.77 -4.60 -0.98
CA TYR A 26 10.32 -5.91 -1.40
C TYR A 26 9.79 -5.96 -2.83
N ASP A 27 9.97 -4.87 -3.60
CA ASP A 27 9.40 -4.71 -4.94
C ASP A 27 7.87 -4.98 -4.89
N ARG A 28 7.32 -5.80 -5.79
CA ARG A 28 5.86 -5.97 -5.89
C ARG A 28 5.31 -7.16 -5.11
N ARG A 29 6.15 -7.83 -4.29
CA ARG A 29 5.81 -9.13 -3.69
C ARG A 29 4.68 -9.05 -2.66
N TYR A 30 4.54 -7.93 -1.95
CA TYR A 30 3.58 -7.79 -0.85
C TYR A 30 2.54 -6.69 -1.11
N LEU A 31 2.20 -6.40 -2.38
CA LEU A 31 1.17 -5.40 -2.69
C LEU A 31 -0.24 -5.82 -2.22
N TRP A 32 -0.46 -7.12 -1.97
CA TRP A 32 -1.70 -7.69 -1.44
C TRP A 32 -1.53 -8.10 0.03
N LEU A 33 -1.00 -7.20 0.85
CA LEU A 33 -0.69 -7.49 2.25
C LEU A 33 -1.98 -7.57 3.10
N ASP A 34 -2.11 -8.60 3.92
CA ASP A 34 -3.16 -8.64 4.94
C ASP A 34 -2.76 -7.74 6.11
N LEU A 35 -3.32 -6.52 6.15
CA LEU A 35 -3.00 -5.52 7.16
C LEU A 35 -3.34 -6.00 8.58
N VAL A 36 -4.45 -6.72 8.74
CA VAL A 36 -4.88 -7.19 10.07
C VAL A 36 -3.87 -8.21 10.60
N LYS A 37 -3.53 -9.22 9.79
CA LYS A 37 -2.52 -10.23 10.18
C LYS A 37 -1.14 -9.62 10.41
N LEU A 38 -0.76 -8.61 9.63
CA LEU A 38 0.49 -7.88 9.84
C LEU A 38 0.54 -7.28 11.26
N PHE A 39 -0.48 -6.52 11.65
CA PHE A 39 -0.46 -5.85 12.96
C PHE A 39 -0.61 -6.83 14.12
N GLU A 40 -1.36 -7.91 13.95
CA GLU A 40 -1.41 -9.01 14.93
C GLU A 40 -0.03 -9.65 15.13
N ALA A 41 0.72 -9.88 14.04
CA ALA A 41 2.07 -10.41 14.11
C ALA A 41 3.08 -9.40 14.72
N LEU A 42 2.95 -8.11 14.41
CA LEU A 42 3.84 -7.06 14.93
C LEU A 42 3.60 -6.75 16.41
N ARG A 43 2.36 -6.92 16.90
CA ARG A 43 1.94 -6.60 18.26
C ARG A 43 1.13 -7.76 18.88
N PRO A 44 1.74 -8.94 19.08
CA PRO A 44 1.02 -10.14 19.54
C PRO A 44 0.50 -10.04 20.99
N ARG A 45 0.99 -9.06 21.76
CA ARG A 45 0.54 -8.78 23.14
C ARG A 45 -0.65 -7.81 23.19
N ASN A 46 -1.02 -7.22 22.06
CA ASN A 46 -2.10 -6.25 21.96
C ASN A 46 -3.33 -6.88 21.32
N GLU A 47 -4.51 -6.51 21.82
CA GLU A 47 -5.75 -6.85 21.15
C GLU A 47 -6.00 -5.81 20.04
N LEU A 48 -5.80 -6.21 18.78
CA LEU A 48 -6.06 -5.34 17.63
C LEU A 48 -7.58 -5.21 17.39
N ILE A 49 -8.13 -4.05 17.74
CA ILE A 49 -9.56 -3.78 17.64
C ILE A 49 -9.97 -3.51 16.19
N ARG A 50 -9.19 -2.71 15.46
CA ARG A 50 -9.44 -2.37 14.05
C ARG A 50 -8.19 -1.79 13.38
N VAL A 51 -8.21 -1.86 12.06
CA VAL A 51 -7.28 -1.18 11.16
C VAL A 51 -8.03 -0.08 10.44
N LYS A 52 -7.50 1.14 10.50
CA LYS A 52 -7.95 2.29 9.72
C LYS A 52 -7.00 2.48 8.56
N TYR A 53 -7.47 2.19 7.35
CA TYR A 53 -6.67 2.23 6.14
C TYR A 53 -6.99 3.50 5.34
N PHE A 54 -6.07 4.45 5.36
CA PHE A 54 -6.16 5.70 4.61
C PHE A 54 -5.50 5.50 3.25
N THR A 55 -6.26 5.70 2.16
CA THR A 55 -5.74 5.46 0.81
C THR A 55 -6.24 6.52 -0.16
N ALA A 56 -5.47 6.74 -1.23
CA ALA A 56 -5.81 7.68 -2.28
C ALA A 56 -6.14 6.93 -3.58
N ILE A 57 -7.20 7.35 -4.27
CA ILE A 57 -7.53 6.83 -5.60
C ILE A 57 -6.76 7.62 -6.66
N LEU A 58 -6.09 6.90 -7.57
CA LEU A 58 -5.50 7.45 -8.79
C LEU A 58 -6.60 7.62 -9.85
N ILE A 59 -6.92 8.86 -10.23
CA ILE A 59 -8.10 9.18 -11.07
C ILE A 59 -7.90 8.80 -12.55
N ASP A 60 -6.66 8.72 -13.04
CA ASP A 60 -6.35 8.58 -14.48
C ASP A 60 -5.85 7.18 -14.89
N ASP A 61 -6.02 6.17 -14.04
CA ASP A 61 -5.58 4.80 -14.32
C ASP A 61 -6.67 3.77 -13.93
N PRO A 62 -7.53 3.35 -14.90
CA PRO A 62 -8.62 2.42 -14.64
C PRO A 62 -8.17 1.04 -14.15
N GLU A 63 -7.00 0.55 -14.60
CA GLU A 63 -6.50 -0.75 -14.13
C GLU A 63 -6.06 -0.68 -12.67
N THR A 64 -5.36 0.39 -12.30
CA THR A 64 -4.94 0.60 -10.91
C THR A 64 -6.14 0.82 -9.99
N GLN A 65 -7.16 1.56 -10.43
CA GLN A 65 -8.42 1.69 -9.69
C GLN A 65 -9.09 0.33 -9.46
N LYS A 66 -9.17 -0.51 -10.49
CA LYS A 66 -9.75 -1.85 -10.40
C LYS A 66 -8.99 -2.71 -9.37
N ARG A 67 -7.66 -2.78 -9.48
CA ARG A 67 -6.82 -3.54 -8.53
C ARG A 67 -6.96 -3.03 -7.11
N GLN A 68 -6.99 -1.72 -6.91
CA GLN A 68 -7.17 -1.11 -5.60
C GLN A 68 -8.55 -1.44 -5.01
N ALA A 69 -9.60 -1.36 -5.81
CA ALA A 69 -10.96 -1.71 -5.40
C ALA A 69 -11.06 -3.19 -5.02
N GLU A 70 -10.48 -4.09 -5.83
CA GLU A 70 -10.41 -5.53 -5.55
C GLU A 70 -9.68 -5.83 -4.25
N TYR A 71 -8.52 -5.20 -4.02
CA TYR A 71 -7.77 -5.37 -2.77
C TYR A 71 -8.55 -4.88 -1.55
N ILE A 72 -9.18 -3.70 -1.64
CA ILE A 72 -10.03 -3.17 -0.55
C ILE A 72 -11.21 -4.10 -0.27
N ALA A 73 -11.85 -4.62 -1.31
CA ALA A 73 -12.96 -5.56 -1.18
C ALA A 73 -12.50 -6.85 -0.50
N ALA A 74 -11.35 -7.40 -0.91
CA ALA A 74 -10.76 -8.58 -0.31
C ALA A 74 -10.42 -8.38 1.17
N LEU A 75 -9.80 -7.25 1.55
CA LEU A 75 -9.51 -6.93 2.94
C LEU A 75 -10.77 -6.86 3.81
N LYS A 76 -11.82 -6.19 3.32
CA LYS A 76 -13.10 -6.08 4.04
C LYS A 76 -13.80 -7.43 4.17
N ALA A 77 -13.75 -8.26 3.13
CA ALA A 77 -14.35 -9.59 3.14
C ALA A 77 -13.60 -10.55 4.08
N ALA A 78 -12.26 -10.48 4.10
CA ALA A 78 -11.43 -11.30 4.98
C ALA A 78 -11.59 -10.93 6.46
N HIS A 79 -11.82 -9.65 6.76
CA HIS A 79 -11.93 -9.14 8.14
C HIS A 79 -13.14 -8.22 8.35
N PRO A 80 -14.38 -8.75 8.30
CA PRO A 80 -15.59 -7.95 8.43
C PRO A 80 -15.61 -7.15 9.73
N GLY A 81 -15.87 -5.84 9.66
CA GLY A 81 -15.96 -4.95 10.81
C GLY A 81 -14.64 -4.59 11.50
N ARG A 82 -13.50 -5.10 11.02
CA ARG A 82 -12.16 -4.79 11.54
C ARG A 82 -11.35 -3.85 10.65
N VAL A 83 -11.80 -3.56 9.43
CA VAL A 83 -11.09 -2.70 8.49
C VAL A 83 -11.98 -1.52 8.08
N ASP A 84 -11.61 -0.33 8.55
CA ASP A 84 -12.23 0.93 8.16
C ASP A 84 -11.38 1.57 7.05
N VAL A 85 -11.95 1.73 5.85
CA VAL A 85 -11.22 2.31 4.72
C VAL A 85 -11.67 3.75 4.50
N VAL A 86 -10.71 4.67 4.59
CA VAL A 86 -10.92 6.10 4.32
C VAL A 86 -10.24 6.44 3.01
N VAL A 87 -11.06 6.66 1.99
CA VAL A 87 -10.58 7.03 0.66
C VAL A 87 -10.59 8.54 0.50
N ARG A 88 -9.47 9.11 0.04
CA ARG A 88 -9.43 10.49 -0.48
C ARG A 88 -9.15 10.47 -1.99
N ALA A 89 -9.89 11.27 -2.75
CA ALA A 89 -9.58 11.46 -4.16
C ALA A 89 -8.35 12.38 -4.25
N THR A 90 -7.30 11.94 -4.93
CA THR A 90 -6.15 12.80 -5.25
C THR A 90 -6.21 13.17 -6.73
N THR A 91 -6.37 14.46 -7.00
CA THR A 91 -6.44 15.05 -8.33
C THR A 91 -5.08 15.01 -9.02
N HIS A 92 -5.03 14.37 -10.20
CA HIS A 92 -3.91 14.23 -11.13
C HIS A 92 -2.63 13.61 -10.55
N MET A 93 -2.18 12.52 -11.17
CA MET A 93 -0.84 11.99 -10.95
C MET A 93 0.18 13.04 -11.41
N VAL A 94 0.60 13.94 -10.52
CA VAL A 94 1.73 14.82 -10.81
C VAL A 94 2.95 13.91 -10.90
N ARG A 95 3.37 13.59 -12.13
CA ARG A 95 4.63 12.92 -12.51
C ARG A 95 5.91 13.55 -11.89
N THR A 96 5.77 14.52 -10.98
CA THR A 96 6.82 15.45 -10.52
C THR A 96 7.42 15.10 -9.15
N ILE A 97 6.81 14.26 -8.31
CA ILE A 97 7.37 14.02 -6.95
C ILE A 97 8.58 13.06 -6.94
N PHE A 98 8.96 12.45 -8.06
CA PHE A 98 10.17 11.59 -8.12
C PHE A 98 11.48 12.32 -8.51
N ARG A 99 11.53 13.67 -8.47
CA ARG A 99 12.69 14.44 -8.96
C ARG A 99 13.45 15.25 -7.91
N ARG A 100 13.31 14.94 -6.62
CA ARG A 100 14.04 15.69 -5.57
C ARG A 100 14.59 14.86 -4.42
N SER A 101 15.27 13.76 -4.75
CA SER A 101 16.22 13.12 -3.83
C SER A 101 17.18 12.21 -4.60
N GLY A 102 18.06 12.80 -5.41
CA GLY A 102 19.42 12.31 -5.71
C GLY A 102 19.68 10.85 -6.13
N PHE A 103 18.68 10.00 -6.32
CA PHE A 103 18.86 8.58 -6.62
C PHE A 103 18.79 8.40 -8.13
N ARG A 104 19.97 8.31 -8.77
CA ARG A 104 20.10 7.95 -10.18
C ARG A 104 19.70 6.49 -10.35
N THR A 105 18.48 6.22 -10.78
CA THR A 105 18.17 5.06 -11.60
C THR A 105 17.97 5.56 -13.04
N SER A 106 18.93 5.24 -13.89
CA SER A 106 18.83 5.51 -15.33
C SER A 106 17.86 4.49 -15.91
N PHE A 107 16.64 4.92 -16.21
CA PHE A 107 15.77 4.22 -17.14
C PHE A 107 15.07 5.27 -17.99
N ALA A 108 15.62 5.50 -19.19
CA ALA A 108 14.97 6.31 -20.21
C ALA A 108 13.90 5.43 -20.86
N MET A 109 12.65 5.61 -20.45
CA MET A 109 11.49 5.05 -21.14
C MET A 109 11.00 6.17 -22.08
N ASN A 110 11.19 5.98 -23.39
CA ASN A 110 10.69 6.93 -24.39
C ASN A 110 9.15 6.86 -24.45
N ALA A 111 8.53 7.96 -24.87
CA ALA A 111 7.09 8.22 -24.78
C ALA A 111 6.17 7.24 -25.53
N ASP A 112 6.74 6.30 -26.30
CA ASP A 112 6.00 5.38 -27.18
C ASP A 112 5.91 3.94 -26.63
N GLY A 113 6.38 3.68 -25.41
CA GLY A 113 6.14 2.40 -24.72
C GLY A 113 6.81 1.16 -25.32
N CYS A 114 7.67 1.29 -26.35
CA CYS A 114 8.44 0.16 -26.89
C CYS A 114 9.80 0.02 -26.19
N VAL A 115 10.08 -1.18 -25.65
CA VAL A 115 11.40 -1.56 -25.12
C VAL A 115 12.35 -1.87 -26.28
N ASP A 116 13.53 -1.26 -26.31
CA ASP A 116 14.55 -1.49 -27.35
C ASP A 116 15.05 -2.95 -27.28
N PRO A 117 14.87 -3.77 -28.34
CA PRO A 117 15.30 -5.17 -28.35
C PRO A 117 16.83 -5.37 -28.29
N ARG A 118 17.64 -4.30 -28.34
CA ARG A 118 19.10 -4.39 -28.14
C ARG A 118 19.55 -4.45 -26.68
N LEU A 119 18.65 -4.24 -25.73
CA LEU A 119 18.93 -4.30 -24.28
C LEU A 119 18.54 -5.63 -23.63
N LEU A 120 18.07 -6.61 -24.41
CA LEU A 120 17.92 -8.00 -23.95
C LEU A 120 19.18 -8.79 -24.35
N ARG A 121 20.13 -8.86 -23.43
CA ARG A 121 21.19 -9.86 -23.44
C ARG A 121 21.40 -10.41 -22.04
#